data_AF-A0A965FXI7-F1
#
_entry.id   AF-A0A965FXI7-F1
#
_cell.length_a   1.000
_cell.length_b   1.000
_cell.length_c   1.000
_cell.angle_alpha   90.00
_cell.angle_beta   90.00
_cell.angle_gamma   90.00
#
_symmetry.space_group_name_H-M   'P 1'
#
loop_
_entity.id
_entity.type
_entity.pdbx_description
1 polymer ?
#
loop_
_entity_poly.entity_id
_entity_poly.type
_entity_poly.pdbx_seq_one_letter_code
_entity_poly.pdbx_strand_id
1 'polypeptide(L)'
;PNTSDQRRIGLAIRYLPAHAKALEGLPKDYVRLVRGVDRHHHFNLETPPTRDLDPAAIEQHRRSWKTYSGINEEAARRLQDTIRTKQ
;
A
#
# COMPACT_ATOMS: atom_id res chain seq x y z
N PRO A 1 -17.30 -20.04 -10.50
CA PRO A 1 -15.88 -20.37 -10.76
C PRO A 1 -15.53 -20.00 -12.21
N ASN A 2 -14.27 -19.74 -12.55
CA ASN A 2 -13.90 -19.59 -13.96
C ASN A 2 -13.89 -20.97 -14.63
N THR A 3 -14.74 -21.19 -15.63
CA THR A 3 -14.92 -22.47 -16.34
C THR A 3 -14.30 -22.46 -17.75
N SER A 4 -13.65 -21.36 -18.15
CA SER A 4 -12.89 -21.26 -19.40
C SER A 4 -11.48 -21.85 -19.23
N ASP A 5 -10.87 -22.23 -20.35
CA ASP A 5 -9.46 -22.60 -20.50
C ASP A 5 -8.48 -21.41 -20.43
N GLN A 6 -8.98 -20.17 -20.34
CA GLN A 6 -8.20 -18.95 -20.33
C GLN A 6 -8.06 -18.33 -18.93
N ARG A 7 -6.96 -17.59 -18.72
CA ARG A 7 -6.71 -16.85 -17.47
C ARG A 7 -7.56 -15.57 -17.41
N ARG A 8 -8.13 -15.29 -16.24
CA ARG A 8 -8.74 -13.97 -15.92
C ARG A 8 -7.77 -13.17 -15.06
N ILE A 9 -7.30 -12.04 -15.56
CA ILE A 9 -6.41 -11.13 -14.83
C ILE A 9 -7.22 -9.91 -14.38
N GLY A 10 -7.24 -9.64 -13.07
CA GLY A 10 -7.85 -8.45 -12.49
C GLY A 10 -6.79 -7.51 -11.94
N LEU A 11 -6.90 -6.22 -12.25
CA LEU A 11 -6.08 -5.16 -11.66
C LEU A 11 -6.93 -4.37 -10.66
N ALA A 12 -6.52 -4.35 -9.40
CA ALA A 12 -7.16 -3.56 -8.35
C ALA A 12 -6.28 -2.37 -7.98
N ILE A 13 -6.85 -1.17 -8.05
CA ILE A 13 -6.23 0.07 -7.58
C ILE A 13 -7.07 0.58 -6.42
N ARG A 14 -6.43 0.85 -5.28
CA ARG A 14 -7.09 1.32 -4.05
C ARG A 14 -6.86 2.82 -3.92
N TYR A 15 -7.93 3.56 -3.64
CA TYR A 15 -7.90 5.00 -3.40
C TYR A 15 -8.31 5.29 -1.96
N LEU A 16 -7.70 6.32 -1.38
CA LEU A 16 -8.07 6.86 -0.08
C LEU A 16 -8.06 8.40 -0.14
N PRO A 17 -8.90 9.09 0.65
CA PRO A 17 -8.81 10.53 0.78
C PRO A 17 -7.56 10.95 1.57
N ALA A 18 -7.03 12.15 1.30
CA ALA A 18 -5.81 12.65 1.94
C ALA A 18 -5.89 12.74 3.48
N HIS A 19 -7.09 12.88 4.05
CA HIS A 19 -7.29 12.93 5.51
C HIS A 19 -7.22 11.56 6.19
N ALA A 20 -7.26 10.45 5.44
CA ALA A 20 -7.09 9.13 6.01
C ALA A 20 -5.70 9.01 6.66
N LYS A 21 -5.59 8.12 7.65
CA LYS A 21 -4.34 7.88 8.38
C LYS A 21 -4.16 6.38 8.60
N ALA A 22 -2.92 5.94 8.64
CA ALA A 22 -2.59 4.60 9.11
C ALA A 22 -3.05 4.40 10.57
N LEU A 23 -3.29 3.14 10.94
CA LEU A 23 -3.59 2.79 12.32
C LEU A 23 -2.43 3.21 13.24
N GLU A 24 -2.76 3.51 14.49
CA GLU A 24 -1.78 3.98 15.46
C GLU A 24 -0.62 2.98 15.65
N GLY A 25 0.59 3.52 15.79
CA GLY A 25 1.82 2.73 15.94
C GLY A 25 2.34 2.07 14.66
N LEU A 26 1.68 2.23 13.50
CA LEU A 26 2.22 1.81 12.20
C LEU A 26 3.09 2.91 11.57
N PRO A 27 4.13 2.55 10.80
CA PRO A 27 4.92 3.53 10.06
C PRO A 27 4.10 4.18 8.93
N LYS A 28 4.56 5.33 8.44
CA LYS A 28 3.98 5.98 7.26
C LYS A 28 4.25 5.12 6.02
N ASP A 29 3.18 4.71 5.34
CA ASP A 29 3.27 4.03 4.04
C ASP A 29 3.53 5.03 2.90
N TYR A 30 3.80 4.51 1.71
CA TYR A 30 3.95 5.27 0.47
C TYR A 30 2.66 5.25 -0.36
N VAL A 31 2.27 6.42 -0.88
CA VAL A 31 1.08 6.60 -1.73
C VAL A 31 1.36 7.59 -2.84
N ARG A 32 0.51 7.62 -3.87
CA ARG A 32 0.56 8.66 -4.91
C ARG A 32 -0.63 9.61 -4.77
N LEU A 33 -0.34 10.91 -4.74
CA LEU A 33 -1.37 11.94 -4.92
C LEU A 33 -1.78 11.96 -6.40
N VAL A 34 -3.01 11.54 -6.68
CA VAL A 34 -3.55 11.47 -8.04
C VAL A 34 -4.56 12.59 -8.35
N ARG A 35 -5.06 13.30 -7.33
CA ARG A 35 -6.01 14.41 -7.48
C ARG A 35 -6.03 15.30 -6.23
N GLY A 36 -6.18 16.60 -6.43
CA GLY A 36 -6.35 17.57 -5.34
C GLY A 36 -5.03 17.95 -4.67
N VAL A 37 -5.08 18.24 -3.37
CA VAL A 37 -3.94 18.69 -2.56
C VAL A 37 -3.91 17.90 -1.26
N ASP A 38 -2.74 17.36 -0.90
CA ASP A 38 -2.51 16.80 0.43
C ASP A 38 -2.08 17.91 1.40
N ARG A 39 -2.89 18.14 2.45
CA ARG A 39 -2.62 19.08 3.55
C ARG A 39 -2.28 18.37 4.87
N HIS A 40 -2.35 17.05 4.89
CA HIS A 40 -2.26 16.25 6.11
C HIS A 40 -0.89 15.56 6.25
N HIS A 41 -0.25 15.20 5.14
CA HIS A 41 1.09 14.61 5.13
C HIS A 41 1.19 13.33 5.98
N HIS A 42 0.09 12.57 6.06
CA HIS A 42 0.02 11.31 6.82
C HIS A 42 0.78 10.16 6.15
N PHE A 43 1.07 10.27 4.85
CA PHE A 43 1.78 9.27 4.05
C PHE A 43 2.99 9.91 3.35
N ASN A 44 3.92 9.07 2.91
CA ASN A 44 5.00 9.50 2.02
C ASN A 44 4.48 9.55 0.58
N LEU A 45 4.79 10.61 -0.15
CA LEU A 45 4.38 10.74 -1.54
C LEU A 45 5.43 10.13 -2.48
N GLU A 46 4.96 9.26 -3.37
CA GLU A 46 5.74 8.70 -4.45
C GLU A 46 5.82 9.66 -5.65
N THR A 47 6.98 9.71 -6.30
CA THR A 47 7.12 10.38 -7.60
C THR A 47 6.67 9.47 -8.75
N PRO A 48 6.05 10.01 -9.81
CA PRO A 48 5.73 9.24 -11.00
C PRO A 48 6.99 8.79 -11.75
N PRO A 49 7.00 7.57 -12.34
CA PRO A 49 8.07 7.16 -13.24
C PRO A 49 8.09 8.06 -14.48
N THR A 50 9.29 8.36 -15.00
CA THR A 50 9.44 9.17 -16.23
C THR A 50 9.42 8.33 -17.50
N ARG A 51 9.72 7.04 -17.37
CA ARG A 51 9.73 6.04 -18.44
C ARG A 51 9.53 4.65 -17.89
N ASP A 52 9.25 3.71 -18.79
CA ASP A 52 9.21 2.30 -18.45
C ASP A 52 10.57 1.85 -17.89
N LEU A 53 10.49 1.09 -16.79
CA LEU A 53 11.65 0.53 -16.09
C LEU A 53 12.71 1.59 -15.73
N ASP A 54 12.28 2.81 -15.40
CA ASP A 54 13.16 3.84 -14.84
C ASP A 54 13.86 3.31 -13.57
N PRO A 55 15.20 3.24 -13.52
CA PRO A 55 15.93 2.76 -12.35
C PRO A 55 15.55 3.49 -11.06
N ALA A 56 15.27 4.79 -11.13
CA ALA A 56 14.85 5.57 -9.96
C ALA A 56 13.46 5.15 -9.47
N ALA A 57 12.53 4.87 -10.38
CA ALA A 57 11.19 4.39 -10.03
C ALA A 57 11.21 2.95 -9.49
N ILE A 58 12.08 2.09 -10.02
CA ILE A 58 12.27 0.73 -9.50
C ILE A 58 12.81 0.79 -8.06
N GLU A 59 13.78 1.65 -7.80
CA GLU A 59 14.32 1.84 -6.45
C GLU A 59 13.28 2.42 -5.49
N GLN A 60 12.48 3.40 -5.92
CA GLN A 60 11.35 3.89 -5.13
C GLN A 60 10.36 2.77 -4.82
N HIS A 61 9.99 1.96 -5.82
CA HIS A 61 9.08 0.82 -5.61
C HIS A 61 9.65 -0.20 -4.61
N ARG A 62 10.96 -0.47 -4.62
CA ARG A 62 11.60 -1.34 -3.61
C ARG A 62 11.43 -0.80 -2.19
N ARG A 63 11.54 0.52 -2.01
CA ARG A 63 11.32 1.18 -0.72
C ARG A 63 9.86 1.08 -0.28
N SER A 64 8.92 1.42 -1.17
CA SER A 64 7.48 1.27 -0.92
C SER A 64 7.13 -0.17 -0.54
N TRP A 65 7.63 -1.15 -1.29
CA TRP A 65 7.39 -2.57 -1.03
C TRP A 65 7.92 -3.02 0.33
N LYS A 66 9.12 -2.60 0.72
CA LYS A 66 9.71 -2.94 2.02
C LYS A 66 8.86 -2.37 3.16
N THR A 67 8.42 -1.12 3.06
CA THR A 67 7.54 -0.49 4.07
C THR A 67 6.19 -1.19 4.15
N TYR A 68 5.53 -1.40 3.00
CA TYR A 68 4.23 -2.08 2.94
C TYR A 68 4.30 -3.50 3.50
N SER A 69 5.37 -4.25 3.22
CA SER A 69 5.56 -5.60 3.76
C SER A 69 5.62 -5.59 5.28
N GLY A 70 6.42 -4.70 5.87
CA GLY A 70 6.52 -4.57 7.34
C GLY A 70 5.21 -4.13 7.99
N ILE A 71 4.43 -3.26 7.35
CA ILE A 71 3.09 -2.87 7.81
C ILE A 71 2.16 -4.08 7.86
N ASN A 72 2.13 -4.90 6.81
CA ASN A 72 1.25 -6.07 6.77
C ASN A 72 1.65 -7.15 7.76
N GLU A 73 2.95 -7.37 7.97
CA GLU A 73 3.43 -8.30 9.00
C GLU A 73 2.96 -7.86 10.39
N GLU A 74 3.05 -6.57 10.70
CA GLU A 74 2.57 -6.02 11.97
C GLU A 74 1.05 -6.10 12.09
N ALA A 75 0.31 -5.76 11.03
CA ALA A 75 -1.14 -5.88 11.01
C ALA A 75 -1.60 -7.34 11.20
N ALA A 76 -0.89 -8.30 10.58
CA ALA A 76 -1.16 -9.73 10.73
C ALA A 76 -0.91 -10.21 12.17
N ARG A 77 0.19 -9.78 12.81
CA ARG A 77 0.47 -10.06 14.23
C ARG A 77 -0.66 -9.57 15.14
N ARG A 78 -1.06 -8.30 15.00
CA ARG A 78 -2.15 -7.71 15.81
C ARG A 78 -3.47 -8.43 15.63
N LEU A 79 -3.77 -8.86 14.41
CA LEU A 79 -4.98 -9.65 14.13
C LEU A 79 -4.94 -11.00 14.85
N GLN A 80 -3.81 -11.70 14.81
CA GLN A 80 -3.65 -12.98 15.51
C GLN A 80 -3.79 -12.82 17.02
N ASP A 81 -3.17 -11.80 17.62
CA ASP A 81 -3.31 -11.50 19.05
C ASP A 81 -4.77 -11.25 19.41
N THR A 82 -5.47 -10.45 18.61
CA THR A 82 -6.90 -10.15 18.81
C THR A 82 -7.78 -11.41 18.75
N ILE A 83 -7.48 -12.33 17.83
CA ILE A 83 -8.20 -13.61 17.72
C ILE A 83 -7.97 -14.46 18.97
N ARG A 84 -6.72 -14.52 19.44
CA ARG A 84 -6.35 -15.33 20.62
C ARG A 84 -6.97 -14.82 21.92
N THR A 85 -7.05 -13.51 22.12
CA THR A 85 -7.64 -12.92 23.35
C THR A 85 -9.16 -13.11 23.44
N LYS A 86 -9.84 -13.42 22.32
CA LYS A 86 -11.28 -13.64 22.27
C LYS A 86 -11.70 -15.11 22.42
N GLN A 87 -10.73 -16.04 22.47
CA GLN A 87 -10.94 -17.46 22.80
C GLN A 87 -10.69 -17.71 24.28
#